data_AF-A0A3M1DVC4-F1
#
_entry.id   AF-A0A3M1DVC4-F1
#
_cell.length_a   1.000
_cell.length_b   1.000
_cell.length_c   1.000
_cell.angle_alpha   90.00
_cell.angle_beta   90.00
_cell.angle_gamma   90.00
#
_symmetry.space_group_name_H-M   'P 1'
#
loop_
_entity.id
_entity.type
_entity.pdbx_description
1 polymer ?
#
loop_
_entity_poly.entity_id
_entity_poly.type
_entity_poly.pdbx_seq_one_letter_code
_entity_poly.pdbx_strand_id
1 'polypeptide(L)' 'AASVTDKLGVYVEYFGFYTQNRHTAPAHSINGGVTYLIHEDFQIDWRIGGGVSDEADDFFTGVGFARRF' A
#
# COMPACT_ATOMS: atom_id res chain seq x y z
N ALA A 1 -7.50 7.39 -0.35
CA ALA A 1 -8.10 6.59 0.73
C ALA A 1 -9.54 7.06 0.97
N ALA A 2 -10.43 6.18 1.41
CA ALA A 2 -11.82 6.46 1.74
C ALA A 2 -12.23 5.71 3.01
N SER A 3 -13.09 6.32 3.84
CA SER A 3 -13.68 5.67 5.00
C SER A 3 -14.98 4.98 4.61
N VAL A 4 -15.10 3.69 4.94
CA VAL A 4 -16.32 2.89 4.71
C VAL A 4 -17.21 2.93 5.96
N THR A 5 -16.58 2.93 7.13
CA THR A 5 -17.23 3.14 8.44
C THR A 5 -16.31 3.97 9.33
N ASP A 6 -16.74 4.28 10.55
CA ASP A 6 -15.91 4.99 11.54
C ASP A 6 -14.64 4.21 11.93
N LYS A 7 -14.60 2.90 11.67
CA LYS A 7 -13.46 2.03 12.00
C LYS A 7 -12.77 1.42 10.79
N LEU A 8 -13.44 1.35 9.64
CA LEU A 8 -12.92 0.69 8.44
C LEU A 8 -12.59 1.73 7.36
N GLY A 9 -11.33 1.79 6.97
CA GLY A 9 -10.84 2.55 5.82
C GLY A 9 -10.35 1.64 4.70
N VAL A 10 -10.37 2.15 3.48
CA VAL A 10 -9.83 1.48 2.28
C VAL A 10 -8.99 2.45 1.47
N TYR A 11 -8.01 1.95 0.75
CA TYR A 11 -7.22 2.75 -0.17
C TYR A 11 -6.77 1.93 -1.37
N VAL A 12 -6.46 2.65 -2.43
CA VAL A 12 -5.76 2.17 -3.62
C VAL A 12 -4.71 3.22 -3.92
N GLU A 13 -3.51 2.76 -4.27
CA GLU A 13 -2.36 3.59 -4.59
C GLU A 13 -1.64 3.04 -5.81
N TYR A 14 -1.27 3.93 -6.72
CA TYR A 14 -0.32 3.65 -7.78
C TYR A 14 1.00 4.31 -7.41
N PHE A 15 2.10 3.56 -7.50
CA PHE A 15 3.43 4.06 -7.17
C PHE A 15 4.46 3.47 -8.14
N GLY A 16 5.63 4.11 -8.23
CA GLY A 16 6.72 3.63 -9.06
C GLY A 16 8.08 3.94 -8.47
N PHE A 17 9.01 3.02 -8.66
CA PHE A 17 10.41 3.18 -8.31
C PHE A 17 11.23 3.55 -9.55
N TYR A 18 11.79 4.75 -9.52
CA TYR A 18 12.63 5.27 -10.59
C TYR A 18 14.09 5.19 -10.14
N THR A 19 14.90 4.45 -10.90
CA THR A 19 16.33 4.37 -10.64
C THR A 19 17.07 5.49 -11.38
N GLN A 20 18.24 5.89 -10.89
CA GLN A 20 19.09 6.86 -11.59
C GLN A 20 19.92 6.23 -12.72
N ASN A 21 19.83 4.92 -12.94
CA ASN A 21 20.54 4.24 -14.02
C ASN A 21 19.79 4.40 -15.34
N ARG A 22 20.49 4.90 -16.36
CA ARG A 22 19.95 5.20 -17.69
C ARG A 22 19.37 3.98 -18.43
N HIS A 23 19.72 2.78 -18.02
CA HIS A 23 19.33 1.52 -18.67
C HIS A 23 18.40 0.65 -17.83
N THR A 24 17.88 1.16 -16.72
CA THR A 24 16.93 0.42 -15.90
C THR A 24 15.55 1.01 -16.09
N ALA A 25 14.62 0.21 -16.59
CA ALA A 25 13.23 0.60 -16.70
C ALA A 25 12.62 0.80 -15.30
N PRO A 26 11.68 1.76 -15.15
CA PRO A 26 11.02 2.02 -13.88
C PRO A 26 10.08 0.87 -13.49
N ALA A 27 10.11 0.50 -12.22
CA ALA A 27 9.19 -0.49 -11.67
C ALA A 27 7.90 0.21 -11.23
N HIS A 28 6.78 -0.11 -11.87
CA HIS A 28 5.46 0.44 -11.58
C HIS A 28 4.59 -0.59 -10.89
N SER A 29 3.91 -0.19 -9.83
CA SER A 29 3.06 -1.07 -9.03
C SER A 29 1.76 -0.39 -8.65
N ILE A 30 0.73 -1.20 -8.45
CA ILE A 30 -0.51 -0.78 -7.82
C ILE A 30 -0.69 -1.59 -6.55
N ASN A 31 -1.07 -0.93 -5.47
CA ASN A 31 -1.48 -1.59 -4.24
C ASN A 31 -2.87 -1.09 -3.80
N GLY A 32 -3.48 -1.86 -2.93
CA GLY A 32 -4.65 -1.44 -2.19
C GLY A 32 -4.69 -2.16 -0.85
N GLY A 33 -5.42 -1.59 0.08
CA GLY A 33 -5.48 -2.13 1.42
C GLY A 33 -6.67 -1.65 2.20
N VAL A 34 -6.83 -2.30 3.34
CA VAL A 34 -7.83 -1.98 4.34
C VAL A 34 -7.14 -1.55 5.62
N THR A 35 -7.77 -0.64 6.34
CA THR A 35 -7.31 -0.18 7.65
C THR A 35 -8.42 -0.36 8.66
N TYR A 36 -8.10 -0.87 9.83
CA TYR A 36 -9.07 -1.09 10.91
C TYR A 36 -8.62 -0.40 12.20
N LEU A 37 -9.46 0.49 12.71
CA LEU A 37 -9.25 1.20 13.98
C LEU A 37 -9.72 0.33 15.15
N ILE A 38 -8.78 -0.14 15.97
CA ILE A 38 -9.10 -0.93 17.17
C ILE A 38 -9.52 -0.01 18.32
N HIS A 39 -8.75 1.07 18.51
CA HIS A 39 -8.99 2.13 19.49
C HIS A 39 -8.59 3.47 18.87
N GLU A 40 -8.99 4.60 19.46
CA GLU A 40 -8.81 5.95 18.90
C GLU A 40 -7.35 6.29 18.51
N ASP A 41 -6.38 5.63 19.14
CA ASP A 41 -4.95 5.82 18.90
C ASP A 41 -4.22 4.57 18.37
N PHE A 42 -4.95 3.50 18.00
CA PHE A 42 -4.36 2.27 17.49
C PHE A 42 -5.12 1.70 16.29
N GLN A 43 -4.40 1.59 15.18
CA GLN A 43 -4.91 1.08 13.90
C GLN A 43 -4.04 -0.07 13.41
N ILE A 44 -4.66 -1.06 12.79
CA ILE A 44 -3.98 -2.10 12.00
C ILE A 44 -4.33 -1.93 10.52
N ASP A 45 -3.46 -2.40 9.65
CA ASP A 45 -3.69 -2.40 8.21
C ASP A 45 -3.22 -3.68 7.54
N TRP A 46 -3.87 -4.01 6.43
CA TRP A 46 -3.47 -5.08 5.53
C TRP A 46 -3.52 -4.57 4.11
N ARG A 47 -2.48 -4.88 3.33
CA ARG A 47 -2.33 -4.47 1.94
C ARG A 47 -1.97 -5.65 1.05
N ILE A 48 -2.41 -5.54 -0.20
CA ILE A 48 -2.00 -6.37 -1.32
C ILE A 48 -1.65 -5.47 -2.49
N GLY A 49 -0.78 -5.94 -3.37
CA GLY A 49 -0.47 -5.23 -4.60
C GLY A 49 0.31 -6.10 -5.56
N GLY A 50 0.58 -5.54 -6.73
CA GLY A 50 1.32 -6.21 -7.78
C GLY A 50 1.87 -5.23 -8.79
N GLY A 51 2.85 -5.72 -9.54
CA GLY A 51 3.50 -5.02 -10.64
C GLY A 51 2.56 -4.80 -11.82
N VAL A 52 2.70 -3.64 -12.44
CA VAL A 52 2.08 -3.30 -13.74
C VAL A 52 3.15 -3.24 -14.84
N SER A 53 4.43 -3.26 -14.46
CA SER A 53 5.60 -3.36 -15.34
C SER A 53 6.37 -4.63 -15.05
N ASP A 54 7.16 -5.09 -16.02
CA ASP A 54 8.00 -6.29 -15.90
C ASP A 54 9.08 -6.17 -14.81
N GLU A 55 9.47 -4.95 -14.44
CA GLU A 55 10.49 -4.68 -13.43
C GLU A 55 9.96 -4.68 -11.99
N ALA A 56 8.65 -4.80 -11.80
CA ALA A 56 8.02 -4.79 -10.47
C ALA A 56 7.68 -6.21 -10.01
N ASP A 57 7.57 -6.41 -8.69
CA ASP A 57 7.14 -7.69 -8.13
C ASP A 57 5.71 -8.04 -8.59
N ASP A 58 5.51 -9.22 -9.19
CA ASP A 58 4.20 -9.68 -9.68
C ASP A 58 3.11 -9.63 -8.60
N PHE A 59 3.47 -9.93 -7.36
CA PHE A 59 2.56 -9.90 -6.22
C PHE A 59 3.31 -9.63 -4.91
N PHE A 60 2.72 -8.79 -4.07
CA PHE A 60 3.16 -8.57 -2.70
C PHE A 60 1.98 -8.35 -1.76
N THR A 61 2.21 -8.64 -0.48
CA THR A 61 1.25 -8.38 0.60
C THR A 61 2.00 -7.95 1.85
N GLY A 62 1.31 -7.27 2.77
CA GLY A 62 1.88 -6.89 4.06
C GLY A 62 0.82 -6.52 5.07
N VAL A 63 1.16 -6.68 6.34
CA VAL A 63 0.37 -6.21 7.48
C VAL A 63 1.15 -5.15 8.25
N GLY A 64 0.45 -4.17 8.79
CA GLY A 64 1.03 -3.06 9.52
C GLY A 64 0.18 -2.65 10.73
N PHE A 65 0.76 -1.78 11.55
CA PHE A 65 0.03 -1.09 12.60
C PHE A 65 0.58 0.33 12.77
N ALA A 66 -0.29 1.23 13.24
CA ALA A 66 0.05 2.60 13.59
C ALA A 66 -0.47 2.91 14.99
N ARG A 67 0.35 3.58 15.79
CA ARG A 67 -0.02 4.08 17.12
C ARG A 67 0.24 5.58 17.21
N ARG A 68 -0.73 6.33 17.70
CA ARG A 68 -0.59 7.74 18.06
C ARG A 68 -0.26 7.86 19.55
N PHE A 69 0.62 8.82 19.91
CA PHE A 69 1.07 9.11 21.29
C PHE A 69 0.69 10.53 21.69
#